data_AF-A0A917NKC5-F1
#
_entry.id   AF-A0A917NKC5-F1
#
_cell.length_a   1.000
_cell.length_b   1.000
_cell.length_c   1.000
_cell.angle_alpha   90.00
_cell.angle_beta   90.00
_cell.angle_gamma   90.00
#
_symmetry.space_group_name_H-M   'P 1'
#
loop_
_entity.id
_entity.type
_entity.pdbx_description
1 polymer ?
#
loop_
_entity_poly.entity_id
_entity_poly.type
_entity_poly.pdbx_seq_one_letter_code
_entity_poly.pdbx_strand_id
1 'polypeptide(L)'
;MNLNRWDFVLNAPGMTPLHRAGLIGLAASCRTDKVRDWLAARGVAVRIDGNRFIIEGLTCEAEVLHAFLTLLYEIDEDGLIRFPLFARLNQSERAAVQNVMMASFLQHPKSRKADSRPVLRPRSEDNDKEYTFKPLRDFSHRSPGVAEEIAKARKHGKMIELAGWAMPGAMVKHNAHASATAIQDTPERFFLLMLAPLGCMWYTARAYTEAGDWDPRVEAVVVVPRATNLAEASERLYEFYTAQQLSVPRMELVAGVADAAMHAAVAFTITTQSYRVHHDLYAMCFGTVAWSKQQKTRTRVLTVAKPSRAMALTYREILKELGNLRYEREDGTQVVLVMPMRERIAENVLNHRPWYLGFSEYVLGQRGALLRRWRKGLRNLVHNERVWDDEAKRMFVELIQQAVANRYGQVNEKAQQAGADRGRAFEREYQRMVLDFAHCRSRDMFRHTLVRFMAQTHPRLKQNEVVSKNIERDLLLRFAIEEPDWREVRDLCLLAIATYRSRYEEERRDDATGWEETDGDTKVQRIAEES
;
A
#
# COMPACT_ATOMS: atom_id res chain seq x y z
N MET A 1 19.79 -32.79 -23.82
CA MET A 1 18.87 -32.13 -22.87
C MET A 1 17.54 -32.89 -22.89
N ASN A 2 16.99 -33.28 -21.73
CA ASN A 2 15.64 -33.86 -21.71
C ASN A 2 14.63 -32.72 -21.94
N LEU A 3 14.09 -32.62 -23.16
CA LEU A 3 13.17 -31.55 -23.54
C LEU A 3 11.82 -31.59 -22.79
N ASN A 4 11.51 -32.70 -22.14
CA ASN A 4 10.27 -32.92 -21.39
C ASN A 4 10.43 -32.74 -19.88
N ARG A 5 11.59 -32.22 -19.43
CA ARG A 5 11.85 -31.92 -18.02
C ARG A 5 12.19 -30.45 -17.83
N TRP A 6 11.44 -29.76 -17.01
CA TRP A 6 11.71 -28.39 -16.58
C TRP A 6 12.25 -28.42 -15.16
N ASP A 7 13.37 -27.74 -14.93
CA ASP A 7 14.09 -27.80 -13.67
C ASP A 7 14.52 -26.39 -13.27
N PHE A 8 13.85 -25.85 -12.26
CA PHE A 8 14.06 -24.49 -11.80
C PHE A 8 14.59 -24.50 -10.37
N VAL A 9 15.62 -23.71 -10.12
CA VAL A 9 16.17 -23.49 -8.78
C VAL A 9 15.90 -22.05 -8.38
N LEU A 10 15.23 -21.85 -7.26
CA LEU A 10 14.99 -20.53 -6.68
C LEU A 10 16.34 -19.84 -6.42
N ASN A 11 16.44 -18.56 -6.80
CA ASN A 11 17.66 -17.77 -6.70
C ASN A 11 18.83 -18.27 -7.58
N ALA A 12 18.56 -19.06 -8.63
CA ALA A 12 19.58 -19.39 -9.62
C ALA A 12 20.21 -18.12 -10.24
N PRO A 13 21.50 -18.17 -10.65
CA PRO A 13 22.17 -17.03 -11.28
C PRO A 13 21.38 -16.46 -12.46
N GLY A 14 21.28 -15.13 -12.51
CA GLY A 14 20.50 -14.40 -13.53
C GLY A 14 19.03 -14.18 -13.19
N MET A 15 18.47 -14.83 -12.15
CA MET A 15 17.07 -14.59 -11.77
C MET A 15 16.87 -13.24 -11.05
N THR A 16 16.12 -12.37 -11.71
CA THR A 16 15.56 -11.13 -11.13
C THR A 16 14.38 -11.43 -10.19
N PRO A 17 13.88 -10.45 -9.39
CA PRO A 17 12.69 -10.66 -8.56
C PRO A 17 11.47 -11.18 -9.35
N LEU A 18 11.27 -10.75 -10.60
CA LEU A 18 10.13 -11.19 -11.43
C LEU A 18 10.23 -12.66 -11.85
N HIS A 19 11.44 -13.16 -12.15
CA HIS A 19 11.64 -14.60 -12.38
C HIS A 19 11.24 -15.43 -11.17
N ARG A 20 11.62 -14.95 -9.98
CA ARG A 20 11.30 -15.61 -8.71
C ARG A 20 9.81 -15.56 -8.44
N ALA A 21 9.15 -14.43 -8.75
CA ALA A 21 7.69 -14.33 -8.72
C ALA A 21 7.06 -15.40 -9.61
N GLY A 22 7.51 -15.54 -10.85
CA GLY A 22 6.97 -16.54 -11.77
C GLY A 22 7.12 -17.96 -11.26
N LEU A 23 8.28 -18.30 -10.70
CA LEU A 23 8.51 -19.61 -10.09
C LEU A 23 7.61 -19.87 -8.88
N ILE A 24 7.47 -18.88 -7.98
CA ILE A 24 6.60 -18.99 -6.79
C ILE A 24 5.13 -19.11 -7.21
N GLY A 25 4.68 -18.28 -8.17
CA GLY A 25 3.32 -18.25 -8.68
C GLY A 25 2.94 -19.54 -9.42
N LEU A 26 3.87 -20.10 -10.20
CA LEU A 26 3.71 -21.43 -10.82
C LEU A 26 3.55 -22.52 -9.76
N ALA A 27 4.46 -22.56 -8.79
CA ALA A 27 4.43 -23.53 -7.71
C ALA A 27 3.14 -23.44 -6.88
N ALA A 28 2.67 -22.24 -6.57
CA ALA A 28 1.42 -22.00 -5.87
C ALA A 28 0.20 -22.40 -6.71
N SER A 29 0.22 -22.11 -8.01
CA SER A 29 -0.85 -22.47 -8.95
C SER A 29 -1.00 -23.99 -9.11
N CYS A 30 0.11 -24.74 -9.11
CA CYS A 30 0.12 -26.21 -9.10
C CYS A 30 -0.50 -26.85 -7.85
N ARG A 31 -0.79 -26.07 -6.79
CA ARG A 31 -1.55 -26.55 -5.61
C ARG A 31 -3.06 -26.48 -5.80
N THR A 32 -3.54 -25.81 -6.85
CA THR A 32 -4.98 -25.72 -7.15
C THR A 32 -5.47 -26.99 -7.85
N ASP A 33 -6.69 -27.43 -7.53
CA ASP A 33 -7.25 -28.65 -8.13
C ASP A 33 -7.34 -28.55 -9.66
N LYS A 34 -7.78 -27.39 -10.18
CA LYS A 34 -7.84 -27.13 -11.63
C LYS A 34 -6.51 -27.40 -12.36
N VAL A 35 -5.38 -26.98 -11.79
CA VAL A 35 -4.06 -27.20 -12.41
C VAL A 35 -3.58 -28.63 -12.18
N ARG A 36 -3.82 -29.19 -10.98
CA ARG A 36 -3.46 -30.59 -10.68
C ARG A 36 -4.15 -31.58 -11.62
N ASP A 37 -5.45 -31.39 -11.84
CA ASP A 37 -6.25 -32.27 -12.69
C ASP A 37 -5.79 -32.20 -14.15
N TRP A 38 -5.49 -30.99 -14.63
CA TRP A 38 -4.98 -30.79 -15.99
C TRP A 38 -3.61 -31.47 -16.21
N LEU A 39 -2.73 -31.39 -15.20
CA LEU A 39 -1.41 -32.02 -15.22
C LEU A 39 -1.52 -33.55 -15.17
N ALA A 40 -2.34 -34.08 -14.27
CA ALA A 40 -2.57 -35.52 -14.12
C ALA A 40 -3.14 -36.15 -15.40
N ALA A 41 -4.10 -35.48 -16.05
CA ALA A 41 -4.69 -35.93 -17.32
C ALA A 41 -3.68 -36.04 -18.48
N ARG A 42 -2.50 -35.42 -18.35
CA ARG A 42 -1.42 -35.42 -19.35
C ARG A 42 -0.19 -36.20 -18.90
N GLY A 43 -0.26 -36.91 -17.77
CA GLY A 43 0.88 -37.63 -17.20
C GLY A 43 2.03 -36.70 -16.79
N VAL A 44 1.74 -35.42 -16.49
CA VAL A 44 2.75 -34.45 -16.07
C VAL A 44 2.89 -34.50 -14.55
N ALA A 45 4.08 -34.83 -14.07
CA ALA A 45 4.41 -34.86 -12.64
C ALA A 45 5.09 -33.55 -12.23
N VAL A 46 4.71 -33.03 -11.06
CA VAL A 46 5.33 -31.83 -10.48
C VAL A 46 5.85 -32.17 -9.09
N ARG A 47 7.09 -31.74 -8.79
CA ARG A 47 7.72 -31.90 -7.49
C ARG A 47 8.36 -30.59 -7.02
N ILE A 48 8.11 -30.26 -5.76
CA ILE A 48 8.78 -29.16 -5.05
C ILE A 48 9.70 -29.78 -4.00
N ASP A 49 10.99 -29.49 -4.07
CA ASP A 49 12.01 -29.99 -3.15
C ASP A 49 12.84 -28.81 -2.63
N GLY A 50 12.45 -28.27 -1.47
CA GLY A 50 13.04 -27.09 -0.86
C GLY A 50 12.97 -25.86 -1.79
N ASN A 51 14.09 -25.58 -2.46
CA ASN A 51 14.26 -24.47 -3.41
C ASN A 51 14.15 -24.87 -4.88
N ARG A 52 13.91 -26.14 -5.17
CA ARG A 52 13.86 -26.67 -6.54
C ARG A 52 12.43 -27.01 -6.93
N PHE A 53 12.05 -26.66 -8.15
CA PHE A 53 10.79 -27.01 -8.77
C PHE A 53 11.06 -27.81 -10.03
N ILE A 54 10.49 -29.01 -10.10
CA ILE A 54 10.70 -29.91 -11.23
C ILE A 54 9.34 -30.25 -11.83
N ILE A 55 9.23 -30.08 -13.15
CA ILE A 55 8.11 -30.58 -13.95
C ILE A 55 8.65 -31.67 -14.86
N GLU A 56 8.08 -32.87 -14.79
CA GLU A 56 8.43 -34.01 -15.64
C GLU A 56 7.23 -34.37 -16.51
N GLY A 57 7.45 -34.57 -17.80
CA GLY A 57 6.40 -34.94 -18.77
C GLY A 57 5.77 -33.75 -19.52
N LEU A 58 6.04 -32.51 -19.12
CA LEU A 58 5.58 -31.33 -19.86
C LEU A 58 6.41 -31.12 -21.12
N THR A 59 5.86 -31.50 -22.28
CA THR A 59 6.54 -31.38 -23.57
C THR A 59 6.78 -29.93 -23.95
N CYS A 60 7.83 -29.70 -24.74
CA CYS A 60 8.19 -28.38 -25.27
C CYS A 60 7.54 -28.11 -26.64
N GLU A 61 6.31 -28.60 -26.83
CA GLU A 61 5.50 -28.33 -28.01
C GLU A 61 4.72 -27.04 -27.81
N ALA A 62 4.60 -26.23 -28.86
CA ALA A 62 4.01 -24.89 -28.76
C ALA A 62 2.54 -24.99 -28.33
N GLU A 63 1.82 -25.98 -28.84
CA GLU A 63 0.42 -26.25 -28.55
C GLU A 63 0.23 -26.63 -27.07
N VAL A 64 1.12 -27.46 -26.52
CA VAL A 64 1.09 -27.88 -25.11
C VAL A 64 1.42 -26.71 -24.19
N LEU A 65 2.44 -25.92 -24.51
CA LEU A 65 2.80 -24.72 -23.75
C LEU A 65 1.69 -23.66 -23.81
N HIS A 66 1.09 -23.45 -24.99
CA HIS A 66 -0.02 -22.52 -25.16
C HIS A 66 -1.25 -22.97 -24.36
N ALA A 67 -1.58 -24.26 -24.38
CA ALA A 67 -2.66 -24.82 -23.57
C ALA A 67 -2.40 -24.65 -22.07
N PHE A 68 -1.15 -24.84 -21.63
CA PHE A 68 -0.78 -24.65 -20.23
C PHE A 68 -0.84 -23.17 -19.80
N LEU A 69 -0.34 -22.25 -20.61
CA LEU A 69 -0.45 -20.81 -20.34
C LEU A 69 -1.91 -20.35 -20.36
N THR A 70 -2.72 -20.84 -21.29
CA THR A 70 -4.16 -20.56 -21.35
C THR A 70 -4.90 -21.04 -20.11
N LEU A 71 -4.54 -22.21 -19.57
CA LEU A 71 -5.09 -22.71 -18.31
C LEU A 71 -4.80 -21.76 -17.14
N LEU A 72 -3.57 -21.22 -17.06
CA LEU A 72 -3.14 -20.35 -15.97
C LEU A 72 -3.68 -18.93 -16.10
N TYR A 73 -3.97 -18.48 -17.32
CA TYR A 73 -4.39 -17.13 -17.67
C TYR A 73 -5.79 -17.10 -18.30
N GLU A 74 -6.71 -17.91 -17.78
CA GLU A 74 -8.10 -17.94 -18.25
C GLU A 74 -8.72 -16.53 -18.20
N ILE A 75 -9.58 -16.25 -19.17
CA ILE A 75 -10.39 -15.03 -19.22
C ILE A 75 -11.83 -15.52 -19.25
N ASP A 76 -12.68 -15.00 -18.36
CA ASP A 76 -14.09 -15.35 -18.32
C ASP A 76 -14.91 -14.61 -19.40
N GLU A 77 -16.20 -14.89 -19.48
CA GLU A 77 -17.11 -14.35 -20.50
C GLU A 77 -17.24 -12.81 -20.42
N ASP A 78 -17.04 -12.23 -19.23
CA ASP A 78 -17.04 -10.79 -19.01
C ASP A 78 -15.73 -10.12 -19.46
N GLY A 79 -14.69 -10.91 -19.75
CA GLY A 79 -13.36 -10.40 -20.07
C GLY A 79 -12.51 -10.10 -18.83
N LEU A 80 -12.80 -10.72 -17.69
CA LEU A 80 -11.97 -10.67 -16.48
C LEU A 80 -10.97 -11.82 -16.45
N ILE A 81 -9.74 -11.54 -16.05
CA ILE A 81 -8.72 -12.57 -15.83
C ILE A 81 -9.13 -13.43 -14.62
N ARG A 82 -9.10 -14.75 -14.83
CA ARG A 82 -9.39 -15.78 -13.83
C ARG A 82 -8.19 -16.70 -13.66
N PHE A 83 -7.22 -16.28 -12.87
CA PHE A 83 -6.12 -17.16 -12.49
C PHE A 83 -6.66 -18.34 -11.65
N PRO A 84 -6.22 -19.59 -11.88
CA PRO A 84 -6.60 -20.71 -11.02
C PRO A 84 -6.31 -20.43 -9.53
N LEU A 85 -5.17 -19.80 -9.24
CA LEU A 85 -4.78 -19.40 -7.88
C LEU A 85 -5.75 -18.40 -7.25
N PHE A 86 -6.43 -17.58 -8.07
CA PHE A 86 -7.30 -16.49 -7.63
C PHE A 86 -8.78 -16.89 -7.70
N ALA A 87 -9.09 -18.19 -7.82
CA ALA A 87 -10.45 -18.68 -8.01
C ALA A 87 -11.42 -18.30 -6.88
N ARG A 88 -10.92 -17.97 -5.68
CA ARG A 88 -11.71 -17.50 -4.54
C ARG A 88 -11.85 -15.98 -4.46
N LEU A 89 -11.25 -15.22 -5.37
CA LEU A 89 -11.46 -13.78 -5.45
C LEU A 89 -12.83 -13.48 -6.05
N ASN A 90 -13.54 -12.53 -5.46
CA ASN A 90 -14.79 -12.03 -6.03
C ASN A 90 -14.53 -11.21 -7.30
N GLN A 91 -15.59 -10.83 -8.03
CA GLN A 91 -15.42 -10.10 -9.29
C GLN A 91 -14.75 -8.73 -9.10
N SER A 92 -15.08 -7.99 -8.03
CA SER A 92 -14.47 -6.68 -7.74
C SER A 92 -12.95 -6.79 -7.49
N GLU A 93 -12.52 -7.83 -6.78
CA GLU A 93 -11.10 -8.11 -6.53
C GLU A 93 -10.38 -8.52 -7.83
N ARG A 94 -11.02 -9.33 -8.67
CA ARG A 94 -10.49 -9.70 -10.00
C ARG A 94 -10.35 -8.49 -10.91
N ALA A 95 -11.33 -7.59 -10.91
CA ALA A 95 -11.28 -6.32 -11.62
C ALA A 95 -10.12 -5.44 -11.13
N ALA A 96 -9.90 -5.35 -9.82
CA ALA A 96 -8.77 -4.63 -9.24
C ALA A 96 -7.42 -5.21 -9.72
N VAL A 97 -7.24 -6.54 -9.64
CA VAL A 97 -6.05 -7.23 -10.16
C VAL A 97 -5.84 -6.93 -11.64
N GLN A 98 -6.89 -7.05 -12.47
CA GLN A 98 -6.81 -6.77 -13.90
C GLN A 98 -6.39 -5.32 -14.18
N ASN A 99 -6.97 -4.35 -13.48
CA ASN A 99 -6.62 -2.94 -13.64
C ASN A 99 -5.16 -2.67 -13.27
N VAL A 100 -4.65 -3.27 -12.19
CA VAL A 100 -3.24 -3.14 -11.78
C VAL A 100 -2.33 -3.84 -12.80
N MET A 101 -2.69 -5.03 -13.30
CA MET A 101 -1.96 -5.73 -14.35
C MET A 101 -1.94 -4.92 -15.65
N MET A 102 -3.04 -4.25 -15.97
CA MET A 102 -3.18 -3.33 -17.09
C MET A 102 -2.38 -2.03 -16.94
N ALA A 103 -2.04 -1.63 -15.71
CA ALA A 103 -1.18 -0.49 -15.43
C ALA A 103 0.30 -0.88 -15.28
N SER A 104 0.64 -2.18 -15.31
CA SER A 104 1.99 -2.71 -15.13
C SER A 104 2.42 -3.61 -16.28
N PHE A 105 2.14 -4.92 -16.22
CA PHE A 105 2.56 -5.91 -17.22
C PHE A 105 1.93 -5.71 -18.59
N LEU A 106 0.67 -5.29 -18.64
CA LEU A 106 -0.09 -5.15 -19.88
C LEU A 106 -0.24 -3.69 -20.33
N GLN A 107 0.57 -2.77 -19.80
CA GLN A 107 0.43 -1.32 -20.02
C GLN A 107 0.38 -0.91 -21.50
N HIS A 108 1.12 -1.60 -22.35
CA HIS A 108 1.15 -1.29 -23.77
C HIS A 108 -0.05 -1.93 -24.48
N PRO A 109 -0.85 -1.18 -25.26
CA PRO A 109 -1.96 -1.73 -26.04
C PRO A 109 -1.57 -2.88 -26.99
N LYS A 110 -0.31 -3.04 -27.38
CA LYS A 110 0.15 -4.15 -28.24
C LYS A 110 0.33 -5.46 -27.47
N SER A 111 0.46 -5.39 -26.14
CA SER A 111 0.58 -6.57 -25.28
C SER A 111 -0.75 -7.20 -24.88
N ARG A 112 -1.88 -6.63 -25.32
CA ARG A 112 -3.24 -7.08 -24.97
C ARG A 112 -4.26 -6.77 -26.07
N LYS A 113 -5.32 -7.56 -26.15
CA LYS A 113 -6.53 -7.25 -26.90
C LYS A 113 -7.62 -6.93 -25.87
N ALA A 114 -8.03 -5.68 -25.81
CA ALA A 114 -9.01 -5.18 -24.85
C ALA A 114 -10.07 -4.35 -25.58
N ASP A 115 -11.31 -4.40 -25.10
CA ASP A 115 -12.40 -3.57 -25.63
C ASP A 115 -12.11 -2.09 -25.42
N SER A 116 -12.61 -1.18 -26.26
CA SER A 116 -12.19 0.23 -26.20
C SER A 116 -12.66 0.94 -24.92
N ARG A 117 -13.88 0.63 -24.45
CA ARG A 117 -14.54 1.27 -23.31
C ARG A 117 -14.49 0.38 -22.07
N PRO A 118 -14.28 0.94 -20.87
CA PRO A 118 -14.46 0.21 -19.63
C PRO A 118 -15.95 -0.11 -19.40
N VAL A 119 -16.19 -1.20 -18.69
CA VAL A 119 -17.50 -1.60 -18.18
C VAL A 119 -17.57 -1.18 -16.71
N LEU A 120 -18.67 -0.52 -16.34
CA LEU A 120 -19.04 -0.23 -14.96
C LEU A 120 -20.02 -1.30 -14.49
N ARG A 121 -19.72 -1.98 -13.38
CA ARG A 121 -20.62 -2.93 -12.72
C ARG A 121 -21.11 -2.29 -11.42
N PRO A 122 -22.40 -1.93 -11.34
CA PRO A 122 -22.97 -1.36 -10.12
C PRO A 122 -23.00 -2.41 -9.01
N ARG A 123 -23.28 -1.95 -7.78
CA ARG A 123 -23.54 -2.84 -6.65
C ARG A 123 -24.79 -3.68 -6.93
N SER A 124 -24.74 -4.95 -6.55
CA SER A 124 -25.86 -5.90 -6.66
C SER A 124 -25.87 -6.86 -5.48
N GLU A 125 -26.87 -7.75 -5.40
CA GLU A 125 -26.87 -8.82 -4.38
C GLU A 125 -25.63 -9.74 -4.52
N ASP A 126 -25.16 -9.94 -5.74
CA ASP A 126 -23.98 -10.76 -6.05
C ASP A 126 -22.64 -10.04 -5.83
N ASN A 127 -22.67 -8.72 -5.58
CA ASN A 127 -21.48 -7.89 -5.54
C ASN A 127 -21.65 -6.67 -4.63
N ASP A 128 -20.92 -6.66 -3.52
CA ASP A 128 -21.06 -5.68 -2.45
C ASP A 128 -20.50 -4.28 -2.80
N LYS A 129 -19.76 -4.15 -3.91
CA LYS A 129 -19.04 -2.93 -4.30
C LYS A 129 -19.14 -2.63 -5.79
N GLU A 130 -19.38 -1.37 -6.13
CA GLU A 130 -19.20 -0.91 -7.52
C GLU A 130 -17.75 -1.09 -7.98
N TYR A 131 -17.55 -1.57 -9.20
CA TYR A 131 -16.21 -1.66 -9.80
C TYR A 131 -16.23 -1.43 -11.31
N THR A 132 -15.07 -0.99 -11.84
CA THR A 132 -14.84 -0.80 -13.26
C THR A 132 -13.70 -1.66 -13.75
N PHE A 133 -13.79 -2.12 -14.99
CA PHE A 133 -12.69 -2.83 -15.65
C PHE A 133 -12.81 -2.71 -17.17
N LYS A 134 -11.71 -2.98 -17.87
CA LYS A 134 -11.70 -3.03 -19.33
C LYS A 134 -11.68 -4.49 -19.78
N PRO A 135 -12.74 -5.01 -20.44
CA PRO A 135 -12.78 -6.41 -20.87
C PRO A 135 -11.57 -6.78 -21.72
N LEU A 136 -10.90 -7.88 -21.36
CA LEU A 136 -9.81 -8.48 -22.11
C LEU A 136 -10.35 -9.63 -22.97
N ARG A 137 -9.76 -9.79 -24.15
CA ARG A 137 -9.99 -10.96 -25.01
C ARG A 137 -8.76 -11.84 -25.08
N ASP A 138 -7.57 -11.24 -24.97
CA ASP A 138 -6.29 -11.92 -25.11
C ASP A 138 -5.14 -11.03 -24.60
N PHE A 139 -3.98 -11.61 -24.32
CA PHE A 139 -2.76 -10.88 -24.00
C PHE A 139 -1.50 -11.74 -24.15
N SER A 140 -0.34 -11.09 -24.25
CA SER A 140 0.91 -11.73 -24.68
C SER A 140 1.31 -12.95 -23.85
N HIS A 141 1.16 -12.90 -22.52
CA HIS A 141 1.54 -13.99 -21.59
C HIS A 141 0.81 -15.32 -21.82
N ARG A 142 -0.29 -15.30 -22.60
CA ARG A 142 -1.06 -16.49 -22.97
C ARG A 142 -1.20 -16.69 -24.47
N SER A 143 -0.44 -15.95 -25.27
CA SER A 143 -0.58 -15.98 -26.72
C SER A 143 0.10 -17.21 -27.35
N PRO A 144 -0.41 -17.73 -28.48
CA PRO A 144 0.25 -18.81 -29.22
C PRO A 144 1.69 -18.46 -29.62
N GLY A 145 1.92 -17.22 -30.08
CA GLY A 145 3.24 -16.78 -30.53
C GLY A 145 4.32 -16.82 -29.45
N VAL A 146 3.96 -16.53 -28.19
CA VAL A 146 4.89 -16.65 -27.05
C VAL A 146 5.23 -18.12 -26.77
N ALA A 147 4.24 -19.01 -26.87
CA ALA A 147 4.47 -20.45 -26.70
C ALA A 147 5.36 -21.02 -27.82
N GLU A 148 5.15 -20.59 -29.06
CA GLU A 148 6.01 -20.93 -30.20
C GLU A 148 7.45 -20.43 -30.01
N GLU A 149 7.62 -19.20 -29.53
CA GLU A 149 8.92 -18.61 -29.25
C GLU A 149 9.70 -19.41 -28.20
N ILE A 150 9.06 -19.75 -27.08
CA ILE A 150 9.65 -20.61 -26.04
C ILE A 150 10.03 -21.98 -26.61
N ALA A 151 9.09 -22.63 -27.31
CA ALA A 151 9.30 -23.95 -27.89
C ALA A 151 10.48 -23.96 -28.87
N LYS A 152 10.53 -22.99 -29.79
CA LYS A 152 11.58 -22.86 -30.78
C LYS A 152 12.93 -22.55 -30.12
N ALA A 153 12.98 -21.59 -29.20
CA ALA A 153 14.20 -21.21 -28.52
C ALA A 153 14.81 -22.38 -27.75
N ARG A 154 13.98 -23.15 -27.03
CA ARG A 154 14.42 -24.31 -26.27
C ARG A 154 14.88 -25.48 -27.15
N LYS A 155 14.17 -25.78 -28.24
CA LYS A 155 14.58 -26.82 -29.21
C LYS A 155 15.95 -26.52 -29.84
N HIS A 156 16.26 -25.23 -30.05
CA HIS A 156 17.51 -24.81 -30.71
C HIS A 156 18.58 -24.27 -29.73
N GLY A 157 18.33 -24.28 -28.41
CA GLY A 157 19.24 -23.72 -27.41
C GLY A 157 19.53 -22.23 -27.58
N LYS A 158 18.57 -21.44 -28.10
CA LYS A 158 18.73 -19.99 -28.34
C LYS A 158 18.19 -19.16 -27.20
N MET A 159 18.80 -18.00 -26.98
CA MET A 159 18.25 -16.98 -26.09
C MET A 159 17.04 -16.29 -26.73
N ILE A 160 16.14 -15.77 -25.90
CA ILE A 160 14.94 -15.00 -26.27
C ILE A 160 15.17 -13.54 -25.92
N GLU A 161 14.78 -12.64 -26.80
CA GLU A 161 14.81 -11.20 -26.54
C GLU A 161 13.67 -10.78 -25.59
N LEU A 162 14.00 -10.06 -24.53
CA LEU A 162 13.02 -9.62 -23.54
C LEU A 162 12.29 -8.37 -24.00
N ALA A 163 11.00 -8.54 -24.30
CA ALA A 163 10.10 -7.41 -24.47
C ALA A 163 9.80 -6.71 -23.14
N GLY A 164 9.59 -5.39 -23.16
CA GLY A 164 9.34 -4.60 -21.96
C GLY A 164 8.07 -4.99 -21.17
N TRP A 165 7.10 -5.68 -21.79
CA TRP A 165 5.91 -6.21 -21.12
C TRP A 165 6.19 -7.50 -20.34
N ALA A 166 7.20 -8.29 -20.76
CA ALA A 166 7.64 -9.50 -20.07
C ALA A 166 8.39 -9.16 -18.77
N MET A 167 9.09 -8.02 -18.77
CA MET A 167 9.81 -7.50 -17.60
C MET A 167 9.55 -6.00 -17.41
N PRO A 168 8.41 -5.61 -16.79
CA PRO A 168 8.04 -4.21 -16.62
C PRO A 168 9.14 -3.37 -15.95
N GLY A 169 9.55 -2.30 -16.64
CA GLY A 169 10.62 -1.40 -16.18
C GLY A 169 12.04 -1.87 -16.49
N ALA A 170 12.23 -2.93 -17.28
CA ALA A 170 13.48 -3.17 -18.00
C ALA A 170 13.55 -2.22 -19.20
N MET A 171 14.50 -1.28 -19.20
CA MET A 171 14.72 -0.36 -20.32
C MET A 171 15.89 -0.86 -21.17
N VAL A 172 15.70 -0.91 -22.48
CA VAL A 172 16.80 -0.93 -23.45
C VAL A 172 17.42 0.46 -23.45
N LYS A 173 18.70 0.58 -23.07
CA LYS A 173 19.35 1.88 -22.80
C LYS A 173 19.45 2.81 -24.02
N HIS A 174 19.36 2.29 -25.25
CA HIS A 174 19.44 3.09 -26.48
C HIS A 174 18.54 2.55 -27.60
N ASN A 175 17.48 3.27 -27.95
CA ASN A 175 16.58 2.91 -29.07
C ASN A 175 17.28 2.86 -30.44
N ALA A 176 18.40 3.56 -30.60
CA ALA A 176 19.19 3.56 -31.84
C ALA A 176 19.97 2.25 -32.09
N HIS A 177 20.17 1.42 -31.05
CA HIS A 177 20.85 0.13 -31.11
C HIS A 177 20.05 -0.95 -30.37
N ALA A 178 18.74 -1.01 -30.65
CA ALA A 178 17.80 -1.86 -29.94
C ALA A 178 18.22 -3.36 -29.95
N SER A 179 18.73 -3.86 -31.07
CA SER A 179 19.17 -5.26 -31.21
C SER A 179 20.51 -5.59 -30.54
N ALA A 180 21.44 -4.64 -30.45
CA ALA A 180 22.77 -4.84 -29.85
C ALA A 180 22.77 -4.68 -28.32
N THR A 181 21.74 -4.04 -27.76
CA THR A 181 21.56 -3.82 -26.32
C THR A 181 20.32 -4.52 -25.77
N ALA A 182 19.73 -5.39 -26.57
CA ALA A 182 18.55 -6.15 -26.20
C ALA A 182 18.87 -7.05 -25.01
N ILE A 183 18.07 -6.96 -23.96
CA ILE A 183 18.21 -7.87 -22.82
C ILE A 183 17.69 -9.22 -23.31
N GLN A 184 18.52 -10.26 -23.19
CA GLN A 184 18.17 -11.60 -23.61
C GLN A 184 18.12 -12.55 -22.43
N ASP A 185 17.33 -13.61 -22.57
CA ASP A 185 17.21 -14.63 -21.54
C ASP A 185 17.06 -16.06 -22.09
N THR A 186 17.32 -17.07 -21.26
CA THR A 186 17.11 -18.47 -21.65
C THR A 186 15.61 -18.75 -21.76
N PRO A 187 15.18 -19.73 -22.58
CA PRO A 187 13.77 -20.09 -22.68
C PRO A 187 13.14 -20.49 -21.34
N GLU A 188 13.90 -21.09 -20.43
CA GLU A 188 13.45 -21.43 -19.08
C GLU A 188 13.18 -20.18 -18.24
N ARG A 189 14.08 -19.18 -18.27
CA ARG A 189 13.90 -17.95 -17.50
C ARG A 189 12.82 -17.04 -18.13
N PHE A 190 12.75 -16.97 -19.46
CA PHE A 190 11.66 -16.30 -20.14
C PHE A 190 10.29 -16.94 -19.83
N PHE A 191 10.21 -18.27 -19.76
CA PHE A 191 9.00 -18.96 -19.33
C PHE A 191 8.59 -18.56 -17.90
N LEU A 192 9.53 -18.40 -16.97
CA LEU A 192 9.23 -17.87 -15.65
C LEU A 192 8.73 -16.41 -15.69
N LEU A 193 9.26 -15.56 -16.57
CA LEU A 193 8.73 -14.20 -16.75
C LEU A 193 7.28 -14.20 -17.24
N MET A 194 6.92 -15.13 -18.13
CA MET A 194 5.53 -15.29 -18.57
C MET A 194 4.59 -15.65 -17.43
N LEU A 195 5.13 -16.22 -16.33
CA LEU A 195 4.39 -16.64 -15.15
C LEU A 195 4.48 -15.62 -14.00
N ALA A 196 5.30 -14.57 -14.14
CA ALA A 196 5.55 -13.59 -13.09
C ALA A 196 4.27 -12.96 -12.49
N PRO A 197 3.23 -12.62 -13.29
CA PRO A 197 1.97 -12.14 -12.75
C PRO A 197 1.33 -13.05 -11.68
N LEU A 198 1.48 -14.38 -11.80
CA LEU A 198 0.91 -15.33 -10.84
C LEU A 198 1.53 -15.21 -9.44
N GLY A 199 2.78 -14.75 -9.36
CA GLY A 199 3.54 -14.63 -8.12
C GLY A 199 3.49 -13.25 -7.47
N CYS A 200 2.78 -12.30 -8.07
CA CYS A 200 2.74 -10.92 -7.64
C CYS A 200 1.50 -10.65 -6.79
N MET A 201 1.63 -9.79 -5.78
CA MET A 201 0.49 -9.19 -5.06
C MET A 201 0.15 -7.84 -5.68
N TRP A 202 -1.14 -7.56 -5.81
CA TRP A 202 -1.66 -6.46 -6.61
C TRP A 202 -2.35 -5.43 -5.72
N TYR A 203 -1.98 -4.17 -5.87
CA TYR A 203 -2.60 -3.08 -5.13
C TYR A 203 -2.87 -1.90 -6.06
N THR A 204 -4.11 -1.39 -6.03
CA THR A 204 -4.38 -0.06 -6.55
C THR A 204 -3.75 0.94 -5.60
N ALA A 205 -3.09 1.97 -6.12
CA ALA A 205 -2.45 2.97 -5.29
C ALA A 205 -3.00 4.36 -5.58
N ARG A 206 -3.04 5.20 -4.55
CA ARG A 206 -3.31 6.64 -4.68
C ARG A 206 -2.51 7.38 -3.62
N ALA A 207 -1.81 8.43 -4.01
CA ALA A 207 -1.11 9.32 -3.10
C ALA A 207 -1.55 10.76 -3.32
N TYR A 208 -1.26 11.63 -2.36
CA TYR A 208 -1.45 13.07 -2.52
C TYR A 208 -0.12 13.77 -2.78
N THR A 209 -0.16 14.77 -3.64
CA THR A 209 0.92 15.73 -3.85
C THR A 209 1.05 16.67 -2.65
N GLU A 210 2.10 17.50 -2.63
CA GLU A 210 2.26 18.50 -1.57
C GLU A 210 1.09 19.50 -1.50
N ALA A 211 0.53 19.83 -2.67
CA ALA A 211 -0.65 20.68 -2.81
C ALA A 211 -1.92 20.04 -2.25
N GLY A 212 -1.97 18.71 -2.17
CA GLY A 212 -3.13 17.94 -1.69
C GLY A 212 -3.98 17.33 -2.80
N ASP A 213 -3.58 17.49 -4.06
CA ASP A 213 -4.19 16.82 -5.21
C ASP A 213 -3.69 15.39 -5.37
N TRP A 214 -4.41 14.57 -6.15
CA TRP A 214 -3.98 13.21 -6.48
C TRP A 214 -2.66 13.22 -7.26
N ASP A 215 -1.72 12.37 -6.86
CA ASP A 215 -0.47 12.18 -7.58
C ASP A 215 -0.64 11.13 -8.68
N PRO A 216 -0.67 11.51 -9.98
CA PRO A 216 -0.84 10.57 -11.08
C PRO A 216 0.36 9.61 -11.22
N ARG A 217 1.47 9.85 -10.50
CA ARG A 217 2.63 8.96 -10.50
C ARG A 217 2.44 7.73 -9.61
N VAL A 218 1.35 7.67 -8.83
CA VAL A 218 1.06 6.59 -7.89
C VAL A 218 -0.34 6.04 -8.16
N GLU A 219 -0.43 5.04 -9.05
CA GLU A 219 -1.72 4.48 -9.47
C GLU A 219 -1.82 2.97 -9.28
N ALA A 220 -0.71 2.25 -9.43
CA ALA A 220 -0.63 0.80 -9.30
C ALA A 220 0.64 0.41 -8.57
N VAL A 221 0.55 -0.56 -7.66
CA VAL A 221 1.70 -1.13 -6.97
C VAL A 221 1.68 -2.65 -7.10
N VAL A 222 2.82 -3.20 -7.48
CA VAL A 222 3.06 -4.64 -7.58
C VAL A 222 4.08 -5.01 -6.51
N VAL A 223 3.72 -5.94 -5.62
CA VAL A 223 4.63 -6.45 -4.59
C VAL A 223 5.03 -7.88 -4.93
N VAL A 224 6.34 -8.14 -4.94
CA VAL A 224 6.93 -9.44 -5.22
C VAL A 224 7.59 -9.99 -3.96
N PRO A 225 7.18 -11.16 -3.45
CA PRO A 225 7.89 -11.84 -2.38
C PRO A 225 9.22 -12.39 -2.90
N ARG A 226 10.33 -11.98 -2.28
CA ARG A 226 11.67 -12.53 -2.52
C ARG A 226 11.91 -13.65 -1.51
N ALA A 227 11.51 -14.85 -1.92
CA ALA A 227 11.61 -16.03 -1.09
C ALA A 227 13.05 -16.52 -0.89
N THR A 228 13.30 -17.08 0.29
CA THR A 228 14.49 -17.87 0.62
C THR A 228 14.22 -19.37 0.55
N ASN A 229 12.95 -19.77 0.68
CA ASN A 229 12.43 -21.12 0.52
C ASN A 229 11.25 -21.13 -0.46
N LEU A 230 11.32 -21.93 -1.54
CA LEU A 230 10.25 -21.97 -2.56
C LEU A 230 8.97 -22.64 -2.05
N ALA A 231 9.11 -23.79 -1.38
CA ALA A 231 7.97 -24.53 -0.86
C ALA A 231 7.12 -23.67 0.08
N GLU A 232 7.76 -23.01 1.05
CA GLU A 232 7.13 -22.10 2.00
C GLU A 232 6.49 -20.90 1.29
N ALA A 233 7.21 -20.22 0.39
CA ALA A 233 6.67 -19.06 -0.30
C ALA A 233 5.47 -19.38 -1.19
N SER A 234 5.50 -20.54 -1.88
CA SER A 234 4.38 -21.00 -2.70
C SER A 234 3.13 -21.32 -1.86
N GLU A 235 3.33 -21.86 -0.66
CA GLU A 235 2.27 -22.14 0.30
C GLU A 235 1.66 -20.84 0.84
N ARG A 236 2.49 -19.88 1.25
CA ARG A 236 2.02 -18.57 1.72
C ARG A 236 1.27 -17.80 0.66
N LEU A 237 1.75 -17.82 -0.58
CA LEU A 237 1.05 -17.18 -1.68
C LEU A 237 -0.30 -17.87 -1.95
N TYR A 238 -0.34 -19.20 -1.89
CA TYR A 238 -1.58 -19.97 -1.99
C TYR A 238 -2.56 -19.62 -0.87
N GLU A 239 -2.12 -19.59 0.40
CA GLU A 239 -2.94 -19.16 1.54
C GLU A 239 -3.47 -17.74 1.36
N PHE A 240 -2.62 -16.81 0.90
CA PHE A 240 -3.00 -15.42 0.68
C PHE A 240 -4.20 -15.30 -0.26
N TYR A 241 -4.20 -16.01 -1.39
CA TYR A 241 -5.29 -15.93 -2.37
C TYR A 241 -6.49 -16.82 -2.04
N THR A 242 -6.31 -17.90 -1.26
CA THR A 242 -7.35 -18.90 -1.05
C THR A 242 -7.98 -18.88 0.33
N ALA A 243 -7.39 -18.24 1.34
CA ALA A 243 -8.00 -18.16 2.67
C ALA A 243 -9.41 -17.53 2.61
N GLN A 244 -10.29 -17.80 3.56
CA GLN A 244 -11.57 -17.08 3.64
C GLN A 244 -11.44 -15.76 4.40
N GLN A 245 -10.55 -15.73 5.40
CA GLN A 245 -10.32 -14.55 6.24
C GLN A 245 -8.83 -14.27 6.30
N LEU A 246 -8.48 -13.00 6.09
CA LEU A 246 -7.14 -12.46 6.29
C LEU A 246 -7.20 -11.34 7.33
N SER A 247 -6.06 -11.05 7.95
CA SER A 247 -5.95 -9.94 8.91
C SER A 247 -6.04 -8.55 8.25
N VAL A 248 -5.88 -8.48 6.94
CA VAL A 248 -6.06 -7.26 6.13
C VAL A 248 -6.80 -7.63 4.84
N PRO A 249 -7.63 -6.72 4.29
CA PRO A 249 -8.30 -6.97 3.02
C PRO A 249 -7.31 -7.23 1.88
N ARG A 250 -7.68 -8.13 0.96
CA ARG A 250 -6.97 -8.30 -0.31
C ARG A 250 -7.28 -7.12 -1.20
N MET A 251 -6.30 -6.71 -2.01
CA MET A 251 -6.53 -5.70 -3.05
C MET A 251 -7.05 -4.36 -2.52
N GLU A 252 -6.65 -3.98 -1.29
CA GLU A 252 -7.02 -2.69 -0.70
C GLU A 252 -6.29 -1.53 -1.41
N LEU A 253 -6.91 -0.34 -1.42
CA LEU A 253 -6.25 0.87 -1.92
C LEU A 253 -5.09 1.26 -0.99
N VAL A 254 -3.88 1.40 -1.54
CA VAL A 254 -2.65 1.77 -0.82
C VAL A 254 -2.16 3.19 -1.15
N ALA A 255 -1.32 3.76 -0.29
CA ALA A 255 -0.74 5.09 -0.42
C ALA A 255 0.57 5.12 -1.23
N GLY A 256 1.18 3.97 -1.49
CA GLY A 256 2.45 3.86 -2.20
C GLY A 256 3.15 2.51 -2.02
N VAL A 257 4.47 2.48 -2.21
CA VAL A 257 5.26 1.24 -2.19
C VAL A 257 5.54 0.73 -0.79
N ALA A 258 5.76 1.64 0.17
CA ALA A 258 6.00 1.27 1.57
C ALA A 258 4.71 0.73 2.21
N ASP A 259 3.58 1.42 1.97
CA ASP A 259 2.26 1.00 2.40
C ASP A 259 1.93 -0.39 1.84
N ALA A 260 2.08 -0.60 0.53
CA ALA A 260 1.83 -1.90 -0.10
C ALA A 260 2.74 -3.01 0.46
N ALA A 261 4.03 -2.73 0.66
CA ALA A 261 4.96 -3.69 1.24
C ALA A 261 4.55 -4.08 2.66
N MET A 262 4.08 -3.12 3.48
CA MET A 262 3.61 -3.41 4.82
C MET A 262 2.26 -4.13 4.83
N HIS A 263 1.32 -3.81 3.93
CA HIS A 263 0.10 -4.60 3.73
C HIS A 263 0.43 -6.08 3.41
N ALA A 264 1.39 -6.30 2.49
CA ALA A 264 1.86 -7.63 2.15
C ALA A 264 2.53 -8.33 3.35
N ALA A 265 3.36 -7.61 4.11
CA ALA A 265 3.98 -8.14 5.32
C ALA A 265 2.95 -8.56 6.36
N VAL A 266 1.92 -7.74 6.62
CA VAL A 266 0.83 -8.05 7.54
C VAL A 266 0.06 -9.30 7.07
N ALA A 267 -0.23 -9.39 5.77
CA ALA A 267 -0.93 -10.54 5.21
C ALA A 267 -0.14 -11.85 5.38
N PHE A 268 1.19 -11.82 5.19
CA PHE A 268 2.06 -13.00 5.35
C PHE A 268 2.46 -13.32 6.80
N THR A 269 2.31 -12.39 7.75
CA THR A 269 2.76 -12.61 9.14
C THR A 269 1.69 -13.27 10.03
N ILE A 270 0.40 -13.14 9.69
CA ILE A 270 -0.69 -13.31 10.67
C ILE A 270 -1.59 -14.53 10.37
N THR A 271 -1.32 -15.32 9.33
CA THR A 271 -1.98 -16.63 9.18
C THR A 271 -1.41 -17.66 10.18
N THR A 272 -2.30 -18.51 10.70
CA THR A 272 -2.36 -18.95 12.11
C THR A 272 -1.47 -20.12 12.56
N GLN A 273 -0.55 -20.66 11.76
CA GLN A 273 0.12 -21.93 12.12
C GLN A 273 1.64 -21.92 12.24
N SER A 274 2.35 -20.93 11.72
CA SER A 274 3.79 -20.80 11.97
C SER A 274 4.28 -19.41 11.61
N TYR A 275 5.03 -18.78 12.52
CA TYR A 275 5.61 -17.45 12.31
C TYR A 275 6.95 -17.58 11.58
N ARG A 276 7.01 -17.21 10.29
CA ARG A 276 8.27 -17.00 9.55
C ARG A 276 8.08 -16.03 8.38
N VAL A 277 8.10 -14.72 8.62
CA VAL A 277 8.38 -13.79 7.51
C VAL A 277 9.88 -13.81 7.23
N HIS A 278 10.29 -14.72 6.36
CA HIS A 278 11.66 -14.81 5.84
C HIS A 278 11.78 -14.26 4.40
N HIS A 279 10.80 -13.48 3.97
CA HIS A 279 10.77 -12.92 2.62
C HIS A 279 11.22 -11.47 2.65
N ASP A 280 12.20 -11.14 1.81
CA ASP A 280 12.35 -9.74 1.42
C ASP A 280 11.15 -9.39 0.53
N LEU A 281 10.70 -8.15 0.53
CA LEU A 281 9.63 -7.68 -0.35
C LEU A 281 10.23 -6.73 -1.37
N TYR A 282 9.80 -6.89 -2.63
CA TYR A 282 10.18 -5.99 -3.71
C TYR A 282 8.92 -5.35 -4.27
N ALA A 283 8.70 -4.07 -3.95
CA ALA A 283 7.53 -3.31 -4.37
C ALA A 283 7.88 -2.34 -5.49
N MET A 284 7.06 -2.30 -6.53
CA MET A 284 7.20 -1.38 -7.66
C MET A 284 5.91 -0.58 -7.84
N CYS A 285 6.04 0.73 -7.95
CA CYS A 285 4.93 1.61 -8.30
C CYS A 285 4.96 1.99 -9.77
N PHE A 286 3.78 2.04 -10.36
CA PHE A 286 3.52 2.46 -11.72
C PHE A 286 2.52 3.62 -11.73
N GLY A 287 2.81 4.60 -12.57
CA GLY A 287 1.98 5.78 -12.74
C GLY A 287 2.37 6.58 -13.97
N THR A 288 1.68 7.69 -14.17
CA THR A 288 1.84 8.55 -15.34
C THR A 288 2.85 9.67 -15.04
N VAL A 289 3.77 9.89 -15.98
CA VAL A 289 4.79 10.96 -15.88
C VAL A 289 4.64 11.93 -17.05
N ALA A 290 5.04 13.20 -16.85
CA ALA A 290 4.79 14.28 -17.81
C ALA A 290 5.28 13.99 -19.24
N TRP A 291 6.40 13.27 -19.38
CA TRP A 291 7.03 12.94 -20.66
C TRP A 291 6.51 11.64 -21.31
N SER A 292 5.67 10.87 -20.62
CA SER A 292 5.06 9.64 -21.15
C SER A 292 3.63 9.49 -20.64
N LYS A 293 2.71 10.25 -21.24
CA LYS A 293 1.28 10.17 -20.92
C LYS A 293 0.60 8.88 -21.44
N GLN A 294 1.17 8.27 -22.49
CA GLN A 294 0.60 7.09 -23.14
C GLN A 294 0.99 5.76 -22.45
N GLN A 295 2.08 5.76 -21.69
CA GLN A 295 2.57 4.57 -20.98
C GLN A 295 2.87 4.92 -19.54
N LYS A 296 2.33 4.10 -18.63
CA LYS A 296 2.73 4.10 -17.24
C LYS A 296 4.24 3.84 -17.18
N THR A 297 4.92 4.53 -16.29
CA THR A 297 6.34 4.30 -16.04
C THR A 297 6.49 3.75 -14.64
N ARG A 298 7.53 2.95 -14.39
CA ARG A 298 7.91 2.57 -13.03
C ARG A 298 8.45 3.80 -12.31
N THR A 299 7.65 4.37 -11.41
CA THR A 299 7.92 5.66 -10.75
C THR A 299 8.70 5.51 -9.46
N ARG A 300 8.49 4.42 -8.72
CA ARG A 300 9.18 4.12 -7.45
C ARG A 300 9.46 2.63 -7.33
N VAL A 301 10.54 2.29 -6.63
CA VAL A 301 10.92 0.93 -6.27
C VAL A 301 11.37 0.92 -4.81
N LEU A 302 10.90 -0.08 -4.07
CA LEU A 302 11.31 -0.32 -2.68
C LEU A 302 11.70 -1.78 -2.52
N THR A 303 12.84 -2.02 -1.89
CA THR A 303 13.22 -3.36 -1.41
C THR A 303 13.21 -3.32 0.11
N VAL A 304 12.39 -4.17 0.72
CA VAL A 304 12.32 -4.34 2.17
C VAL A 304 12.99 -5.65 2.52
N ALA A 305 14.04 -5.62 3.32
CA ALA A 305 14.67 -6.83 3.84
C ALA A 305 13.89 -7.32 5.07
N LYS A 306 13.38 -8.54 5.02
CA LYS A 306 12.74 -9.29 6.14
C LYS A 306 11.97 -8.43 7.16
N PRO A 307 10.78 -7.91 6.83
CA PRO A 307 9.99 -7.15 7.80
C PRO A 307 9.66 -8.03 9.02
N SER A 308 9.92 -7.51 10.21
CA SER A 308 9.77 -8.26 11.46
C SER A 308 8.31 -8.42 11.88
N ARG A 309 8.02 -9.38 12.78
CA ARG A 309 6.69 -9.51 13.40
C ARG A 309 6.23 -8.22 14.04
N ALA A 310 7.13 -7.57 14.77
CA ALA A 310 6.83 -6.38 15.53
C ALA A 310 6.35 -5.28 14.58
N MET A 311 7.09 -5.04 13.49
CA MET A 311 6.71 -4.11 12.43
C MET A 311 5.33 -4.44 11.85
N ALA A 312 5.08 -5.70 11.49
CA ALA A 312 3.79 -6.11 10.94
C ALA A 312 2.64 -5.93 11.95
N LEU A 313 2.85 -6.26 13.22
CA LEU A 313 1.83 -6.08 14.27
C LEU A 313 1.56 -4.60 14.52
N THR A 314 2.59 -3.77 14.67
CA THR A 314 2.47 -2.31 14.81
C THR A 314 1.71 -1.73 13.62
N TYR A 315 2.06 -2.12 12.40
CA TYR A 315 1.39 -1.63 11.21
C TYR A 315 -0.07 -2.10 11.10
N ARG A 316 -0.38 -3.31 11.54
CA ARG A 316 -1.77 -3.77 11.62
C ARG A 316 -2.60 -2.89 12.55
N GLU A 317 -2.07 -2.53 13.72
CA GLU A 317 -2.80 -1.62 14.63
C GLU A 317 -2.98 -0.24 14.00
N ILE A 318 -1.97 0.27 13.27
CA ILE A 318 -2.07 1.50 12.48
C ILE A 318 -3.17 1.40 11.42
N LEU A 319 -3.25 0.30 10.67
CA LEU A 319 -4.25 0.11 9.62
C LEU A 319 -5.69 0.01 10.16
N LYS A 320 -5.89 -0.52 11.37
CA LYS A 320 -7.22 -0.54 12.00
C LYS A 320 -7.77 0.85 12.22
N GLU A 321 -6.90 1.78 12.63
CA GLU A 321 -7.31 3.14 12.97
C GLU A 321 -7.22 4.11 11.78
N LEU A 322 -6.26 3.89 10.87
CA LEU A 322 -5.97 4.76 9.72
C LEU A 322 -6.28 4.09 8.37
N GLY A 323 -7.22 3.15 8.39
CA GLY A 323 -7.73 2.46 7.21
C GLY A 323 -8.38 3.42 6.20
N ASN A 324 -8.73 2.90 5.02
CA ASN A 324 -9.39 3.70 4.01
C ASN A 324 -10.78 4.14 4.47
N LEU A 325 -11.12 5.39 4.18
CA LEU A 325 -12.47 5.92 4.39
C LEU A 325 -13.26 5.77 3.10
N ARG A 326 -14.50 5.33 3.21
CA ARG A 326 -15.42 5.14 2.08
C ARG A 326 -16.67 5.95 2.36
N TYR A 327 -17.09 6.77 1.41
CA TYR A 327 -18.36 7.48 1.50
C TYR A 327 -18.97 7.60 0.11
N GLU A 328 -20.28 7.80 0.08
CA GLU A 328 -21.08 7.99 -1.11
C GLU A 328 -21.28 9.48 -1.36
N ARG A 329 -21.08 9.92 -2.59
CA ARG A 329 -21.41 11.28 -3.02
C ARG A 329 -22.90 11.40 -3.31
N GLU A 330 -23.39 12.63 -3.42
CA GLU A 330 -24.80 12.93 -3.76
C GLU A 330 -25.23 12.34 -5.12
N ASP A 331 -24.28 12.16 -6.05
CA ASP A 331 -24.48 11.51 -7.35
C ASP A 331 -24.50 9.96 -7.28
N GLY A 332 -24.43 9.39 -6.07
CA GLY A 332 -24.37 7.95 -5.82
C GLY A 332 -22.98 7.33 -6.03
N THR A 333 -21.96 8.11 -6.42
CA THR A 333 -20.62 7.57 -6.67
C THR A 333 -19.86 7.34 -5.36
N GLN A 334 -19.21 6.17 -5.24
CA GLN A 334 -18.39 5.88 -4.06
C GLN A 334 -16.98 6.43 -4.20
N VAL A 335 -16.56 7.20 -3.20
CA VAL A 335 -15.19 7.70 -3.08
C VAL A 335 -14.47 6.97 -1.95
N VAL A 336 -13.32 6.39 -2.31
CA VAL A 336 -12.38 5.84 -1.33
C VAL A 336 -11.24 6.83 -1.14
N LEU A 337 -11.05 7.29 0.09
CA LEU A 337 -9.92 8.11 0.49
C LEU A 337 -8.91 7.27 1.28
N VAL A 338 -7.65 7.64 1.07
CA VAL A 338 -6.49 7.08 1.74
C VAL A 338 -5.91 8.12 2.69
N MET A 339 -5.36 7.69 3.83
CA MET A 339 -4.78 8.64 4.77
C MET A 339 -3.50 9.26 4.16
N PRO A 340 -3.37 10.61 4.06
CA PRO A 340 -2.30 11.26 3.28
C PRO A 340 -0.86 10.90 3.68
N MET A 341 -0.63 10.61 4.97
CA MET A 341 0.66 10.27 5.55
C MET A 341 0.88 8.75 5.67
N ARG A 342 -0.04 7.90 5.20
CA ARG A 342 0.08 6.44 5.42
C ARG A 342 1.34 5.82 4.80
N GLU A 343 1.75 6.31 3.62
CA GLU A 343 3.02 5.92 3.01
C GLU A 343 4.22 6.28 3.91
N ARG A 344 4.23 7.50 4.46
CA ARG A 344 5.29 7.96 5.37
C ARG A 344 5.33 7.16 6.66
N ILE A 345 4.17 6.82 7.22
CA ILE A 345 4.07 5.94 8.40
C ILE A 345 4.66 4.57 8.09
N ALA A 346 4.30 3.97 6.95
CA ALA A 346 4.85 2.68 6.53
C ALA A 346 6.38 2.76 6.35
N GLU A 347 6.89 3.82 5.71
CA GLU A 347 8.34 4.07 5.60
C GLU A 347 9.00 4.17 6.98
N ASN A 348 8.39 4.84 7.96
CA ASN A 348 8.94 4.95 9.31
C ASN A 348 9.01 3.59 10.00
N VAL A 349 7.91 2.83 9.98
CA VAL A 349 7.87 1.48 10.58
C VAL A 349 8.93 0.57 9.95
N LEU A 350 9.06 0.60 8.62
CA LEU A 350 10.07 -0.16 7.88
C LEU A 350 11.51 0.22 8.24
N ASN A 351 11.75 1.49 8.60
CA ASN A 351 13.07 2.00 8.96
C ASN A 351 13.30 2.05 10.48
N HIS A 352 12.47 1.38 11.29
CA HIS A 352 12.55 1.42 12.76
C HIS A 352 12.52 2.85 13.33
N ARG A 353 11.77 3.74 12.69
CA ARG A 353 11.54 5.11 13.16
C ARG A 353 10.13 5.23 13.76
N PRO A 354 9.91 6.17 14.68
CA PRO A 354 8.58 6.43 15.23
C PRO A 354 7.56 6.70 14.12
N TRP A 355 6.36 6.11 14.25
CA TRP A 355 5.34 6.14 13.19
C TRP A 355 4.94 7.56 12.78
N TYR A 356 4.90 8.49 13.73
CA TYR A 356 4.49 9.88 13.54
C TYR A 356 5.57 10.80 12.94
N LEU A 357 6.79 10.31 12.68
CA LEU A 357 7.87 11.18 12.17
C LEU A 357 7.55 11.75 10.79
N GLY A 358 7.69 13.07 10.62
CA GLY A 358 7.30 13.82 9.43
C GLY A 358 5.86 14.37 9.47
N PHE A 359 5.17 14.28 10.61
CA PHE A 359 3.78 14.76 10.74
C PHE A 359 3.61 16.22 10.30
N SER A 360 4.57 17.07 10.61
CA SER A 360 4.61 18.49 10.21
C SER A 360 4.48 18.75 8.70
N GLU A 361 4.84 17.78 7.85
CA GLU A 361 4.72 17.90 6.39
C GLU A 361 3.26 17.82 5.92
N TYR A 362 2.35 17.31 6.75
CA TYR A 362 0.97 16.98 6.38
C TYR A 362 -0.10 17.84 7.07
N VAL A 363 0.27 18.68 8.04
CA VAL A 363 -0.70 19.45 8.86
C VAL A 363 -1.20 20.73 8.20
N LEU A 364 -0.56 21.17 7.12
CA LEU A 364 -0.89 22.42 6.42
C LEU A 364 -1.65 22.16 5.10
N GLY A 365 -2.35 23.19 4.64
CA GLY A 365 -3.04 23.19 3.35
C GLY A 365 -4.12 22.10 3.23
N GLN A 366 -4.35 21.65 2.01
CA GLN A 366 -5.37 20.64 1.70
C GLN A 366 -5.05 19.27 2.31
N ARG A 367 -3.76 18.90 2.43
CA ARG A 367 -3.35 17.69 3.16
C ARG A 367 -3.76 17.76 4.63
N GLY A 368 -3.59 18.91 5.28
CA GLY A 368 -4.04 19.14 6.64
C GLY A 368 -5.56 19.00 6.79
N ALA A 369 -6.32 19.53 5.83
CA ALA A 369 -7.77 19.37 5.79
C ALA A 369 -8.18 17.88 5.61
N LEU A 370 -7.52 17.14 4.72
CA LEU A 370 -7.74 15.71 4.53
C LEU A 370 -7.41 14.90 5.80
N LEU A 371 -6.30 15.21 6.47
CA LEU A 371 -5.83 14.53 7.68
C LEU A 371 -6.87 14.58 8.80
N ARG A 372 -7.65 15.65 8.91
CA ARG A 372 -8.72 15.81 9.92
C ARG A 372 -9.76 14.70 9.85
N ARG A 373 -10.00 14.10 8.68
CA ARG A 373 -10.93 12.97 8.52
C ARG A 373 -10.51 11.74 9.32
N TRP A 374 -9.22 11.58 9.62
CA TRP A 374 -8.65 10.51 10.45
C TRP A 374 -8.35 10.94 11.89
N ARG A 375 -8.84 12.10 12.35
CA ARG A 375 -8.56 12.61 13.70
C ARG A 375 -8.91 11.62 14.81
N LYS A 376 -10.02 10.90 14.67
CA LYS A 376 -10.43 9.84 15.61
C LYS A 376 -9.40 8.70 15.64
N GLY A 377 -9.00 8.19 14.47
CA GLY A 377 -8.02 7.12 14.36
C GLY A 377 -6.64 7.52 14.90
N LEU A 378 -6.17 8.73 14.57
CA LEU A 378 -4.91 9.26 15.10
C LEU A 378 -4.94 9.35 16.63
N ARG A 379 -6.06 9.78 17.22
CA ARG A 379 -6.23 9.81 18.68
C ARG A 379 -6.19 8.41 19.29
N ASN A 380 -6.90 7.46 18.69
CA ASN A 380 -6.88 6.08 19.15
C ASN A 380 -5.46 5.49 19.12
N LEU A 381 -4.67 5.82 18.10
CA LEU A 381 -3.26 5.41 18.04
C LEU A 381 -2.39 6.08 19.10
N VAL A 382 -2.60 7.36 19.40
CA VAL A 382 -1.88 8.03 20.50
C VAL A 382 -2.11 7.31 21.83
N HIS A 383 -3.30 6.76 22.07
CA HIS A 383 -3.60 5.99 23.28
C HIS A 383 -3.30 4.49 23.17
N ASN A 384 -2.76 4.01 22.04
CA ASN A 384 -2.41 2.61 21.87
C ASN A 384 -0.94 2.38 22.24
N GLU A 385 -0.70 1.79 23.41
CA GLU A 385 0.66 1.51 23.93
C GLU A 385 1.52 0.69 22.96
N ARG A 386 0.93 -0.16 22.11
CA ARG A 386 1.68 -1.04 21.20
C ARG A 386 2.38 -0.32 20.06
N VAL A 387 2.00 0.92 19.76
CA VAL A 387 2.62 1.69 18.66
C VAL A 387 3.69 2.67 19.15
N TRP A 388 3.92 2.75 20.47
CA TRP A 388 4.95 3.60 21.06
C TRP A 388 6.19 2.78 21.41
N ASP A 389 7.34 3.20 20.89
CA ASP A 389 8.63 2.65 21.28
C ASP A 389 9.17 3.29 22.57
N ASP A 390 8.66 4.48 22.91
CA ASP A 390 9.08 5.28 24.07
C ASP A 390 7.86 5.92 24.74
N GLU A 391 7.56 5.44 25.94
CA GLU A 391 6.41 5.86 26.73
C GLU A 391 6.48 7.35 27.11
N ALA A 392 7.67 7.92 27.28
CA ALA A 392 7.79 9.34 27.60
C ALA A 392 7.30 10.24 26.44
N LYS A 393 7.41 9.78 25.19
CA LYS A 393 6.90 10.53 24.03
C LYS A 393 5.38 10.55 24.02
N ARG A 394 4.74 9.43 24.41
CA ARG A 394 3.29 9.34 24.62
C ARG A 394 2.84 10.31 25.72
N MET A 395 3.50 10.28 26.88
CA MET A 395 3.20 11.20 27.99
C MET A 395 3.43 12.67 27.63
N PHE A 396 4.44 12.97 26.82
CA PHE A 396 4.68 14.32 26.31
C PHE A 396 3.54 14.79 25.40
N VAL A 397 3.01 13.93 24.53
CA VAL A 397 1.81 14.24 23.73
C VAL A 397 0.61 14.57 24.62
N GLU A 398 0.37 13.79 25.67
CA GLU A 398 -0.69 14.06 26.65
C GLU A 398 -0.50 15.40 27.39
N LEU A 399 0.75 15.72 27.74
CA LEU A 399 1.10 16.99 28.38
C LEU A 399 0.78 18.18 27.46
N ILE A 400 1.11 18.08 26.17
CA ILE A 400 0.76 19.10 25.18
C ILE A 400 -0.76 19.16 24.95
N GLN A 401 -1.46 18.03 24.93
CA GLN A 401 -2.93 18.02 24.84
C GLN A 401 -3.57 18.75 26.02
N GLN A 402 -3.03 18.62 27.24
CA GLN A 402 -3.51 19.40 28.38
C GLN A 402 -3.20 20.90 28.23
N ALA A 403 -2.06 21.26 27.64
CA ALA A 403 -1.74 22.66 27.33
C ALA A 403 -2.76 23.26 26.35
N VAL A 404 -3.11 22.50 25.30
CA VAL A 404 -4.16 22.86 24.34
C VAL A 404 -5.51 23.01 25.05
N ALA A 405 -5.84 22.12 25.98
CA ALA A 405 -7.08 22.20 26.76
C ALA A 405 -7.18 23.49 27.57
N ASN A 406 -6.13 23.83 28.31
CA ASN A 406 -6.06 25.05 29.10
C ASN A 406 -6.17 26.29 28.20
N ARG A 407 -5.53 26.23 27.02
CA ARG A 407 -5.61 27.32 26.05
C ARG A 407 -7.03 27.53 25.51
N TYR A 408 -7.74 26.45 25.16
CA TYR A 408 -9.13 26.55 24.74
C TYR A 408 -10.06 27.03 25.86
N GLY A 409 -9.77 26.71 27.13
CA GLY A 409 -10.44 27.31 28.29
C GLY A 409 -10.35 28.84 28.26
N GLN A 410 -9.13 29.38 28.14
CA GLN A 410 -8.89 30.83 28.03
C GLN A 410 -9.59 31.46 26.82
N VAL A 411 -9.62 30.77 25.67
CA VAL A 411 -10.30 31.25 24.46
C VAL A 411 -11.83 31.25 24.63
N ASN A 412 -12.38 30.24 25.29
CA ASN A 412 -13.81 30.15 25.58
C ASN A 412 -14.27 31.28 26.50
N GLU A 413 -13.53 31.56 27.58
CA GLU A 413 -13.82 32.68 28.49
C GLU A 413 -13.86 34.02 27.74
N LYS A 414 -12.86 34.27 26.87
CA LYS A 414 -12.81 35.49 26.05
C LYS A 414 -13.96 35.56 25.04
N ALA A 415 -14.30 34.44 24.40
CA ALA A 415 -15.38 34.40 23.43
C ALA A 415 -16.74 34.65 24.11
N GLN A 416 -16.95 34.12 25.32
CA GLN A 416 -18.15 34.37 26.12
C GLN A 416 -18.26 35.85 26.51
N GLN A 417 -17.17 36.46 26.99
CA GLN A 417 -17.15 37.89 27.34
C GLN A 417 -17.42 38.80 26.13
N ALA A 418 -16.96 38.42 24.95
CA ALA A 418 -17.12 39.19 23.71
C ALA A 418 -18.40 38.87 22.93
N GLY A 419 -19.23 37.93 23.39
CA GLY A 419 -20.42 37.46 22.64
C GLY A 419 -20.09 36.84 21.27
N ALA A 420 -18.88 36.30 21.11
CA ALA A 420 -18.38 35.79 19.84
C ALA A 420 -18.73 34.31 19.61
N ASP A 421 -18.76 33.88 18.34
CA ASP A 421 -18.90 32.48 17.95
C ASP A 421 -17.70 31.65 18.46
N ARG A 422 -18.00 30.70 19.37
CA ARG A 422 -17.01 29.82 20.01
C ARG A 422 -16.33 28.88 19.00
N GLY A 423 -17.07 28.32 18.05
CA GLY A 423 -16.54 27.41 17.05
C GLY A 423 -15.51 28.10 16.16
N ARG A 424 -15.83 29.32 15.68
CA ARG A 424 -14.88 30.13 14.91
C ARG A 424 -13.68 30.60 15.75
N ALA A 425 -13.85 30.81 17.05
CA ALA A 425 -12.74 31.14 17.94
C ALA A 425 -11.78 29.95 18.10
N PHE A 426 -12.30 28.74 18.31
CA PHE A 426 -11.48 27.53 18.43
C PHE A 426 -10.78 27.16 17.13
N GLU A 427 -11.45 27.25 15.98
CA GLU A 427 -10.81 26.95 14.69
C GLU A 427 -9.66 27.93 14.40
N ARG A 428 -9.85 29.24 14.67
CA ARG A 428 -8.77 30.22 14.53
C ARG A 428 -7.60 29.92 15.45
N GLU A 429 -7.89 29.53 16.69
CA GLU A 429 -6.88 29.17 17.67
C GLU A 429 -6.11 27.92 17.26
N TYR A 430 -6.81 26.88 16.77
CA TYR A 430 -6.20 25.67 16.22
C TYR A 430 -5.22 26.01 15.10
N GLN A 431 -5.67 26.79 14.11
CA GLN A 431 -4.84 27.18 12.97
C GLN A 431 -3.61 27.96 13.43
N ARG A 432 -3.77 28.88 14.40
CA ARG A 432 -2.63 29.61 14.97
C ARG A 432 -1.61 28.67 15.59
N MET A 433 -2.05 27.75 16.46
CA MET A 433 -1.14 26.80 17.11
C MET A 433 -0.43 25.90 16.09
N VAL A 434 -1.15 25.40 15.08
CA VAL A 434 -0.53 24.61 13.99
C VAL A 434 0.52 25.43 13.26
N LEU A 435 0.24 26.68 12.89
CA LEU A 435 1.19 27.56 12.20
C LEU A 435 2.42 27.89 13.06
N ASP A 436 2.21 28.18 14.34
CA ASP A 436 3.28 28.52 15.29
C ASP A 436 4.34 27.39 15.35
N PHE A 437 3.89 26.13 15.40
CA PHE A 437 4.80 24.98 15.43
C PHE A 437 5.28 24.56 14.04
N ALA A 438 4.43 24.52 13.02
CA ALA A 438 4.80 24.07 11.68
C ALA A 438 5.85 24.99 11.02
N HIS A 439 5.81 26.28 11.30
CA HIS A 439 6.78 27.25 10.76
C HIS A 439 8.09 27.30 11.53
N CYS A 440 8.27 26.52 12.60
CA CYS A 440 9.55 26.38 13.28
C CYS A 440 10.62 25.79 12.32
N ARG A 441 11.60 26.62 11.93
CA ARG A 441 12.72 26.28 11.03
C ARG A 441 14.06 26.06 11.76
N SER A 442 14.17 26.45 13.03
CA SER A 442 15.37 26.28 13.85
C SER A 442 15.02 25.75 15.25
N ARG A 443 16.02 25.15 15.91
CA ARG A 443 15.90 24.64 17.28
C ARG A 443 15.51 25.73 18.27
N ASP A 444 16.09 26.92 18.16
CA ASP A 444 15.82 28.02 19.09
C ASP A 444 14.42 28.59 18.92
N MET A 445 13.94 28.72 17.68
CA MET A 445 12.56 29.16 17.43
C MET A 445 11.56 28.15 17.98
N PHE A 446 11.80 26.85 17.75
CA PHE A 446 10.98 25.79 18.32
C PHE A 446 10.96 25.83 19.85
N ARG A 447 12.13 25.90 20.49
CA ARG A 447 12.25 25.98 21.95
C ARG A 447 11.52 27.19 22.53
N HIS A 448 11.71 28.35 21.92
CA HIS A 448 11.03 29.57 22.34
C HIS A 448 9.51 29.41 22.24
N THR A 449 8.99 28.90 21.12
CA THR A 449 7.57 28.65 20.92
C THR A 449 7.02 27.65 21.94
N LEU A 450 7.70 26.52 22.14
CA LEU A 450 7.30 25.49 23.09
C LEU A 450 7.29 26.03 24.52
N VAL A 451 8.39 26.62 25.00
CA VAL A 451 8.50 27.14 26.37
C VAL A 451 7.47 28.24 26.61
N ARG A 452 7.27 29.15 25.65
CA ARG A 452 6.23 30.18 25.72
C ARG A 452 4.84 29.56 25.84
N PHE A 453 4.53 28.55 25.01
CA PHE A 453 3.23 27.88 25.02
C PHE A 453 2.97 27.21 26.37
N MET A 454 3.97 26.51 26.91
CA MET A 454 3.88 25.82 28.20
C MET A 454 3.76 26.81 29.38
N ALA A 455 4.51 27.92 29.33
CA ALA A 455 4.43 28.98 30.33
C ALA A 455 3.08 29.71 30.33
N GLN A 456 2.41 29.82 29.19
CA GLN A 456 1.10 30.48 29.09
C GLN A 456 -0.08 29.58 29.52
N THR A 457 0.11 28.27 29.50
CA THR A 457 -0.96 27.29 29.69
C THR A 457 -0.84 26.53 31.00
N HIS A 458 0.36 26.43 31.60
CA HIS A 458 0.62 25.72 32.86
C HIS A 458 -0.05 24.33 32.94
N PRO A 459 0.22 23.43 31.97
CA PRO A 459 -0.43 22.12 31.91
C PRO A 459 0.02 21.22 33.06
N ARG A 460 -0.86 20.29 33.46
CA ARG A 460 -0.59 19.27 34.48
C ARG A 460 -1.16 17.93 34.04
N LEU A 461 -0.38 16.86 34.14
CA LEU A 461 -0.89 15.53 33.83
C LEU A 461 -1.86 15.09 34.94
N LYS A 462 -2.96 14.46 34.54
CA LYS A 462 -3.89 13.83 35.50
C LYS A 462 -3.27 12.50 35.91
N GLN A 463 -2.70 12.39 37.10
CA GLN A 463 -2.11 11.14 37.57
C GLN A 463 -2.64 10.69 38.93
N ASN A 464 -2.82 9.37 39.03
CA ASN A 464 -2.97 8.62 40.28
C ASN A 464 -1.64 8.63 41.06
N GLU A 465 -1.73 8.57 42.38
CA GLU A 465 -0.76 8.95 43.45
C GLU A 465 0.72 8.47 43.36
N VAL A 466 1.14 7.74 42.33
CA VAL A 466 2.39 6.95 42.33
C VAL A 466 3.52 7.53 41.46
N VAL A 467 3.27 8.56 40.64
CA VAL A 467 4.27 9.11 39.72
C VAL A 467 4.92 10.38 40.27
N SER A 468 6.24 10.48 40.08
CA SER A 468 7.15 11.55 40.55
C SER A 468 6.53 12.95 40.57
N LYS A 469 6.73 13.69 41.68
CA LYS A 469 6.25 15.07 41.92
C LYS A 469 6.67 16.12 40.87
N ASN A 470 7.47 15.77 39.86
CA ASN A 470 8.01 16.70 38.86
C ASN A 470 7.98 16.18 37.41
N ILE A 471 7.15 15.19 37.09
CA ILE A 471 7.23 14.55 35.77
C ILE A 471 7.03 15.52 34.59
N GLU A 472 6.20 16.55 34.72
CA GLU A 472 6.02 17.55 33.67
C GLU A 472 7.31 18.35 33.43
N ARG A 473 8.05 18.67 34.50
CA ARG A 473 9.35 19.32 34.40
C ARG A 473 10.36 18.40 33.70
N ASP A 474 10.38 17.13 34.06
CA ASP A 474 11.32 16.16 33.50
C ASP A 474 11.04 15.94 32.00
N LEU A 475 9.77 15.81 31.61
CA LEU A 475 9.36 15.75 30.20
C LEU A 475 9.76 17.02 29.45
N LEU A 476 9.60 18.20 30.04
CA LEU A 476 10.01 19.46 29.42
C LEU A 476 11.52 19.59 29.27
N LEU A 477 12.29 19.24 30.30
CA LEU A 477 13.76 19.24 30.23
C LEU A 477 14.22 18.30 29.12
N ARG A 478 13.67 17.07 29.10
CA ARG A 478 13.98 16.07 28.09
C ARG A 478 13.68 16.57 26.68
N PHE A 479 12.44 16.96 26.39
CA PHE A 479 12.00 17.22 25.02
C PHE A 479 12.25 18.66 24.54
N ALA A 480 12.33 19.65 25.43
CA ALA A 480 12.65 21.02 25.02
C ALA A 480 14.17 21.28 25.00
N ILE A 481 14.93 20.70 25.94
CA ILE A 481 16.35 21.04 26.13
C ILE A 481 17.26 19.92 25.66
N GLU A 482 17.11 18.71 26.17
CA GLU A 482 18.08 17.63 25.98
C GLU A 482 17.99 16.99 24.60
N GLU A 483 16.77 16.78 24.09
CA GLU A 483 16.52 16.10 22.83
C GLU A 483 17.23 16.81 21.66
N PRO A 484 18.20 16.17 20.99
CA PRO A 484 18.89 16.75 19.85
C PRO A 484 17.97 16.95 18.64
N ASP A 485 17.04 16.03 18.39
CA ASP A 485 16.13 16.12 17.24
C ASP A 485 14.86 16.90 17.55
N TRP A 486 14.99 18.23 17.58
CA TRP A 486 13.86 19.13 17.77
C TRP A 486 12.75 18.99 16.71
N ARG A 487 13.05 18.42 15.53
CA ARG A 487 12.02 18.22 14.47
C ARG A 487 11.08 17.10 14.85
N GLU A 488 11.58 16.04 15.49
CA GLU A 488 10.74 14.99 16.04
C GLU A 488 9.81 15.55 17.13
N VAL A 489 10.34 16.37 18.04
CA VAL A 489 9.53 16.99 19.09
C VAL A 489 8.48 17.94 18.51
N ARG A 490 8.81 18.66 17.43
CA ARG A 490 7.83 19.45 16.68
C ARG A 490 6.70 18.58 16.12
N ASP A 491 7.01 17.42 15.57
CA ASP A 491 6.01 16.48 15.07
C ASP A 491 5.12 15.96 16.21
N LEU A 492 5.68 15.68 17.40
CA LEU A 492 4.91 15.32 18.60
C LEU A 492 3.95 16.44 19.03
N CYS A 493 4.41 17.69 19.06
CA CYS A 493 3.54 18.84 19.39
C CYS A 493 2.38 18.98 18.41
N LEU A 494 2.66 18.85 17.10
CA LEU A 494 1.64 18.94 16.07
C LEU A 494 0.67 17.76 16.09
N LEU A 495 1.17 16.55 16.38
CA LEU A 495 0.34 15.37 16.60
C LEU A 495 -0.60 15.58 17.79
N ALA A 496 -0.08 16.13 18.90
CA ALA A 496 -0.87 16.44 20.08
C ALA A 496 -2.00 17.45 19.78
N ILE A 497 -1.67 18.53 19.06
CA ILE A 497 -2.66 19.53 18.63
C ILE A 497 -3.73 18.89 17.73
N ALA A 498 -3.32 18.07 16.75
CA ALA A 498 -4.23 17.42 15.83
C ALA A 498 -5.16 16.39 16.52
N THR A 499 -4.66 15.70 17.54
CA THR A 499 -5.38 14.60 18.22
C THR A 499 -6.19 15.04 19.43
N TYR A 500 -5.94 16.24 19.97
CA TYR A 500 -6.74 16.81 21.06
C TYR A 500 -8.25 16.82 20.73
N ARG A 501 -9.13 16.71 21.73
CA ARG A 501 -10.58 16.90 21.61
C ARG A 501 -11.04 17.93 22.62
N SER A 502 -11.81 18.92 22.19
CA SER A 502 -12.44 19.84 23.15
C SER A 502 -13.73 19.25 23.72
N ARG A 503 -14.10 19.62 24.95
CA ARG A 503 -15.42 19.28 25.53
C ARG A 503 -16.60 19.82 24.71
N TYR A 504 -16.41 20.96 24.06
CA TYR A 504 -17.41 21.54 23.14
C TYR A 504 -17.69 20.62 21.92
N GLU A 505 -16.67 19.90 21.43
CA GLU A 505 -16.84 18.88 20.38
C GLU A 505 -17.44 17.55 20.90
N GLU A 506 -17.56 17.38 22.22
CA GLU A 506 -18.29 16.26 22.83
C GLU A 506 -19.77 16.64 22.93
N GLU A 507 -20.07 17.77 23.56
CA GLU A 507 -21.43 18.30 23.72
C GLU A 507 -22.16 18.46 22.38
N ARG A 508 -21.50 19.05 21.38
CA ARG A 508 -22.09 19.27 20.04
C ARG A 508 -22.36 17.97 19.27
N ARG A 509 -21.72 16.85 19.65
CA ARG A 509 -21.91 15.54 19.01
C ARG A 509 -23.00 14.74 19.69
N ASP A 510 -23.14 14.88 21.01
CA ASP A 510 -24.25 14.30 21.77
C ASP A 510 -25.59 14.95 21.39
N ASP A 511 -25.57 16.23 20.96
CA ASP A 511 -26.74 16.89 20.34
C ASP A 511 -26.97 16.47 18.86
N ALA A 512 -25.98 15.86 18.21
CA ALA A 512 -26.00 15.48 16.79
C ALA A 512 -26.09 13.97 16.56
N THR A 513 -26.60 13.19 17.51
CA THR A 513 -26.84 11.73 17.39
C THR A 513 -28.01 11.39 16.45
N GLY A 514 -28.01 11.96 15.26
CA GLY A 514 -28.97 11.69 14.18
C GLY A 514 -28.46 11.91 12.76
N TRP A 515 -27.32 12.59 12.55
CA TRP A 515 -26.81 12.87 11.21
C TRP A 515 -25.27 12.85 11.18
N GLU A 516 -24.70 12.01 10.31
CA GLU A 516 -23.27 11.98 10.01
C GLU A 516 -22.83 13.34 9.42
N GLU A 517 -21.70 13.85 9.91
CA GLU A 517 -21.14 15.18 9.62
C GLU A 517 -21.04 15.49 8.11
N THR A 518 -22.01 16.25 7.58
CA THR A 518 -22.00 16.87 6.24
C THR A 518 -21.58 18.35 6.26
N ASP A 519 -20.99 18.87 7.35
CA ASP A 519 -20.69 20.30 7.48
C ASP A 519 -19.32 20.73 6.91
N GLY A 520 -18.72 19.90 6.04
CA GLY A 520 -17.48 20.22 5.33
C GLY A 520 -17.60 20.39 3.80
N ASP A 521 -18.73 20.01 3.19
CA ASP A 521 -18.78 19.78 1.74
C ASP A 521 -19.04 21.03 0.88
N THR A 522 -19.61 22.09 1.45
CA THR A 522 -20.03 23.26 0.64
C THR A 522 -18.90 24.16 0.16
N LYS A 523 -17.65 23.99 0.65
CA LYS A 523 -16.51 24.80 0.19
C LYS A 523 -15.51 24.07 -0.71
N VAL A 524 -15.55 22.74 -0.77
CA VAL A 524 -14.64 21.95 -1.61
C VAL A 524 -15.30 21.56 -2.95
N GLN A 525 -16.63 21.45 -3.00
CA GLN A 525 -17.36 21.20 -4.26
C GLN A 525 -17.09 22.26 -5.34
N ARG A 526 -16.85 23.53 -4.98
CA ARG A 526 -16.56 24.59 -5.97
C ARG A 526 -15.18 24.54 -6.63
N ILE A 527 -14.24 23.74 -6.13
CA ILE A 527 -12.87 23.69 -6.69
C ILE A 527 -12.68 22.45 -7.59
N ALA A 528 -13.49 21.41 -7.41
CA ALA A 528 -13.40 20.20 -8.23
C ALA A 528 -14.16 20.28 -9.57
N GLU A 529 -14.99 21.31 -9.79
CA GLU A 529 -15.69 21.52 -11.06
C GLU A 529 -14.86 22.30 -12.10
N GLU A 530 -13.67 22.80 -11.73
CA GLU A 530 -12.78 23.58 -12.62
C GLU A 530 -11.41 22.91 -12.88
N SER A 531 -11.29 21.59 -12.72
CA SER A 531 -10.06 20.81 -13.06
C SER A 531 -10.42 19.50 -13.76
#